data_AF-A0A6V7TXV6-F1
#
_entry.id   AF-A0A6V7TXV6-F1
#
_cell.length_a   1.000
_cell.length_b   1.000
_cell.length_c   1.000
_cell.angle_alpha   90.00
_cell.angle_beta   90.00
_cell.angle_gamma   90.00
#
_symmetry.space_group_name_H-M   'P 1'
#
loop_
_entity.id
_entity.type
_entity.pdbx_description
1 polymer ?
#
loop_
_entity_poly.entity_id
_entity_poly.type
_entity_poly.pdbx_seq_one_letter_code
_entity_poly.pdbx_strand_id
1 'polypeptide(L)'
;MAAEIHIIGQIESAYGFGDNRVACRWSLHCGGGWRVIEGEVEGQTHTDLPESERAYFAHPIDVHLATRTIQGKFKLKLKKIFFPLKAGQEYS
;
A
#
# COMPACT_ATOMS: atom_id res chain seq x y z
N MET A 1 -9.51 12.80 -27.01
CA MET A 1 -8.43 11.83 -26.71
C MET A 1 -8.23 11.82 -25.19
N ALA A 2 -7.94 10.67 -24.58
CA ALA A 2 -7.60 10.58 -23.16
C ALA A 2 -6.08 10.49 -23.03
N ALA A 3 -5.51 11.11 -21.99
CA ALA A 3 -4.12 10.92 -21.62
C ALA A 3 -3.99 9.68 -20.73
N GLU A 4 -2.85 8.99 -20.83
CA GLU A 4 -2.53 7.81 -20.04
C GLU A 4 -1.38 8.08 -19.09
N ILE A 5 -1.44 7.51 -17.89
CA ILE A 5 -0.50 7.75 -16.80
C ILE A 5 -0.22 6.41 -16.11
N HIS A 6 1.06 6.11 -15.87
CA HIS A 6 1.50 4.95 -15.09
C HIS A 6 2.08 5.42 -13.77
N ILE A 7 1.60 4.84 -12.67
CA ILE A 7 2.11 5.07 -11.32
C ILE A 7 2.85 3.80 -10.91
N ILE A 8 4.18 3.88 -10.92
CA ILE A 8 5.06 2.75 -10.61
C ILE A 8 5.92 3.13 -9.41
N GLY A 9 5.96 2.25 -8.41
CA GLY A 9 6.76 2.44 -7.21
C GLY A 9 6.65 1.25 -6.27
N GLN A 10 7.02 1.47 -5.01
CA GLN A 10 6.93 0.44 -3.98
C GLN A 10 6.73 1.05 -2.58
N ILE A 11 6.10 0.28 -1.70
CA ILE A 11 6.15 0.52 -0.26
C ILE A 11 7.42 -0.18 0.26
N GLU A 12 8.48 0.60 0.48
CA GLU A 12 9.80 0.06 0.82
C GLU A 12 9.84 -0.52 2.24
N SER A 13 9.49 0.30 3.24
CA SER A 13 9.61 -0.06 4.65
C SER A 13 8.64 0.74 5.54
N ALA A 14 8.52 0.32 6.79
CA ALA A 14 7.77 0.96 7.86
C ALA A 14 8.60 0.95 9.14
N TYR A 15 8.55 2.02 9.95
CA TYR A 15 9.31 2.11 11.20
C TYR A 15 8.52 2.87 12.28
N GLY A 16 8.91 2.70 13.54
CA GLY A 16 8.30 3.40 14.69
C GLY A 16 6.98 2.80 15.18
N PHE A 17 6.75 1.51 14.89
CA PHE A 17 5.48 0.84 15.21
C PHE A 17 5.50 -0.04 16.47
N GLY A 18 6.67 -0.21 17.10
CA GLY A 18 6.87 -0.87 18.40
C GLY A 18 6.44 -2.34 18.47
N ASP A 19 6.22 -2.98 17.33
CA ASP A 19 5.62 -4.30 17.19
C ASP A 19 6.50 -5.14 16.27
N ASN A 20 6.64 -6.42 16.60
CA ASN A 20 7.43 -7.37 15.82
C ASN A 20 6.62 -8.06 14.72
N ARG A 21 5.36 -7.66 14.46
CA ARG A 21 4.52 -8.14 13.36
C ARG A 21 3.88 -6.98 12.63
N VAL A 22 4.43 -6.60 11.49
CA VAL A 22 3.99 -5.38 10.78
C VAL A 22 3.58 -5.72 9.35
N ALA A 23 2.40 -5.27 8.95
CA ALA A 23 2.01 -5.16 7.55
C ALA A 23 1.38 -3.79 7.29
N CYS A 24 1.42 -3.34 6.04
CA CYS A 24 0.80 -2.09 5.61
C CYS A 24 -0.36 -2.38 4.65
N ARG A 25 -1.56 -1.90 4.98
CA ARG A 25 -2.67 -1.78 4.02
C ARG A 25 -2.55 -0.47 3.28
N TRP A 26 -2.76 -0.50 1.98
CA TRP A 26 -2.73 0.69 1.15
C TRP A 26 -4.00 0.79 0.31
N SER A 27 -4.38 2.02 -0.03
CA SER A 27 -5.46 2.29 -0.96
C SER A 27 -5.20 3.57 -1.74
N LEU A 28 -5.53 3.51 -3.03
CA LEU A 28 -5.38 4.58 -3.99
C LEU A 28 -6.73 5.19 -4.31
N HIS A 29 -6.91 6.43 -3.88
CA HIS A 29 -8.10 7.20 -4.16
C HIS A 29 -7.86 8.13 -5.34
N CYS A 30 -8.54 7.84 -6.44
CA CYS A 30 -8.58 8.68 -7.63
C CYS A 30 -9.89 9.50 -7.62
N GLY A 31 -9.78 10.84 -7.65
CA GLY A 31 -10.94 11.73 -7.74
C GLY A 31 -11.57 11.77 -9.13
N GLY A 32 -12.61 12.59 -9.32
CA GLY A 32 -13.29 12.72 -10.61
C GLY A 32 -12.34 13.10 -11.75
N GLY A 33 -12.48 12.43 -12.90
CA GLY A 33 -11.64 12.61 -14.09
C GLY A 33 -10.70 11.44 -14.37
N TRP A 34 -10.34 10.68 -13.33
CA TRP A 34 -9.42 9.56 -13.38
C TRP A 34 -10.17 8.24 -13.53
N ARG A 35 -9.69 7.36 -14.41
CA ARG A 35 -10.20 6.01 -14.60
C ARG A 35 -9.05 5.02 -14.51
N VAL A 36 -9.19 4.00 -13.68
CA VAL A 36 -8.26 2.87 -13.62
C VAL A 36 -8.47 2.01 -14.86
N ILE A 37 -7.39 1.74 -15.58
CA ILE A 37 -7.36 0.80 -16.70
C ILE A 37 -6.89 -0.56 -16.19
N GLU A 38 -5.78 -0.58 -15.45
CA GLU A 38 -5.13 -1.78 -14.94
C GLU A 38 -4.41 -1.50 -13.61
N GLY A 39 -4.14 -2.56 -12.86
CA GLY A 39 -3.45 -2.51 -11.58
C GLY A 39 -4.41 -2.44 -10.39
N GLU A 40 -3.86 -2.71 -9.21
CA GLU A 40 -4.61 -2.72 -7.98
C GLU A 40 -4.72 -1.30 -7.41
N VAL A 41 -5.91 -0.95 -6.91
CA VAL A 41 -6.13 0.33 -6.22
C VAL A 41 -6.20 0.16 -4.71
N GLU A 42 -6.13 -1.05 -4.19
CA GLU A 42 -5.96 -1.30 -2.78
C GLU A 42 -5.30 -2.65 -2.56
N GLY A 43 -4.63 -2.80 -1.43
CA GLY A 43 -3.92 -4.02 -1.15
C GLY A 43 -3.27 -4.02 0.22
N GLN A 44 -2.45 -5.03 0.44
CA GLN A 44 -1.68 -5.20 1.65
C GLN A 44 -0.29 -5.73 1.30
N THR A 45 0.73 -5.23 1.99
CA THR A 45 2.06 -5.84 1.96
C THR A 45 2.04 -7.23 2.60
N HIS A 46 3.12 -7.99 2.41
CA HIS A 46 3.39 -9.12 3.30
C HIS A 46 3.55 -8.63 4.75
N THR A 47 3.41 -9.55 5.69
CA THR A 47 3.75 -9.29 7.09
C THR A 47 5.25 -9.51 7.27
N ASP A 48 5.94 -8.52 7.82
CA ASP A 48 7.33 -8.64 8.24
C ASP A 48 7.42 -8.88 9.76
N LEU A 49 8.49 -9.55 10.17
CA LEU A 49 8.83 -9.86 11.55
C LEU A 49 10.15 -9.18 11.94
N PRO A 50 10.19 -7.85 12.03
CA PRO A 50 11.45 -7.14 12.16
C PRO A 50 12.09 -7.38 13.54
N GLU A 51 13.38 -7.72 13.54
CA GLU A 51 14.22 -7.77 14.76
C GLU A 51 14.64 -6.37 15.23
N SER A 52 14.49 -5.37 14.37
CA SER A 52 14.79 -3.95 14.63
C SER A 52 13.52 -3.10 14.57
N GLU A 53 13.64 -1.78 14.76
CA GLU A 53 12.49 -0.88 14.68
C GLU A 53 11.89 -0.73 13.27
N ARG A 54 12.53 -1.28 12.24
CA ARG A 54 12.14 -1.13 10.84
C ARG A 54 11.73 -2.47 10.23
N ALA A 55 10.52 -2.50 9.67
CA ALA A 55 9.98 -3.55 8.82
C ALA A 55 10.25 -3.24 7.35
N TYR A 56 10.69 -4.23 6.57
CA TYR A 56 10.94 -4.13 5.13
C TYR A 56 9.87 -4.91 4.35
N PHE A 57 9.36 -4.30 3.29
CA PHE A 57 8.32 -4.92 2.45
C PHE A 57 8.69 -5.05 0.98
N ALA A 58 9.32 -4.01 0.42
CA ALA A 58 9.57 -3.88 -1.02
C ALA A 58 8.32 -4.22 -1.88
N HIS A 59 7.14 -3.83 -1.40
CA HIS A 59 5.88 -4.24 -2.01
C HIS A 59 5.58 -3.35 -3.22
N PRO A 60 5.47 -3.92 -4.44
CA PRO A 60 5.30 -3.14 -5.65
C PRO A 60 3.91 -2.47 -5.71
N ILE A 61 3.88 -1.27 -6.28
CA ILE A 61 2.66 -0.58 -6.69
C ILE A 61 2.83 -0.25 -8.18
N ASP A 62 1.91 -0.76 -9.00
CA ASP A 62 1.81 -0.45 -10.42
C ASP A 62 0.34 -0.23 -10.78
N VAL A 63 0.01 0.97 -11.26
CA VAL A 63 -1.36 1.34 -11.64
C VAL A 63 -1.35 2.12 -12.94
N HIS A 64 -2.15 1.68 -13.90
CA HIS A 64 -2.38 2.35 -15.18
C HIS A 64 -3.70 3.13 -15.14
N LEU A 65 -3.61 4.44 -15.34
CA LEU A 65 -4.75 5.36 -15.32
C LEU A 65 -4.94 6.01 -16.69
N ALA A 66 -6.19 6.32 -17.01
CA ALA A 66 -6.53 7.27 -18.05
C ALA A 66 -7.28 8.47 -17.46
N THR A 67 -7.05 9.64 -18.06
CA THR A 67 -7.82 10.85 -17.76
C THR A 67 -8.11 11.66 -19.01
N ARG A 68 -9.25 12.38 -19.00
CA ARG A 68 -9.59 13.37 -20.04
C ARG A 68 -9.33 14.81 -19.59
N THR A 69 -9.06 15.01 -18.31
CA THR A 69 -8.77 16.32 -17.72
C THR A 69 -7.66 16.19 -16.68
N ILE A 70 -6.80 17.18 -16.50
CA ILE A 70 -5.84 17.17 -15.38
C ILE A 70 -6.49 17.54 -14.04
N GLN A 71 -7.82 17.70 -14.02
CA GLN A 71 -8.58 18.04 -12.84
C GLN A 71 -8.82 16.80 -11.98
N GLY A 72 -8.81 16.99 -10.66
CA GLY A 72 -8.97 15.91 -9.68
C GLY A 72 -7.71 15.67 -8.87
N LYS A 73 -7.89 15.07 -7.68
CA LYS A 73 -6.79 14.72 -6.78
C LYS A 73 -6.56 13.21 -6.82
N PHE A 74 -5.29 12.83 -6.76
CA PHE A 74 -4.84 11.48 -6.49
C PHE A 74 -4.33 11.43 -5.03
N LYS A 75 -4.69 10.39 -4.28
CA LYS A 75 -4.23 10.21 -2.89
C LYS A 75 -3.95 8.74 -2.60
N LEU A 76 -2.70 8.42 -2.32
CA LEU A 76 -2.31 7.15 -1.71
C LEU A 76 -2.48 7.25 -0.19
N LYS A 77 -3.23 6.32 0.39
CA LYS A 77 -3.38 6.18 1.83
C LYS A 77 -2.67 4.93 2.29
N LEU A 78 -1.99 5.03 3.43
CA LEU A 78 -1.30 3.92 4.08
C LEU A 78 -1.88 3.73 5.49
N LYS A 79 -2.08 2.49 5.90
CA LYS A 79 -2.60 2.13 7.22
C LYS A 79 -1.83 0.93 7.78
N LYS A 80 -1.31 1.06 9.01
CA LYS A 80 -0.73 -0.07 9.75
C LYS A 80 -1.81 -1.13 9.98
N ILE A 81 -1.47 -2.39 9.78
CA ILE A 81 -2.22 -3.52 10.31
C ILE A 81 -1.48 -4.04 11.56
N PHE A 82 -2.25 -4.18 12.63
CA PHE A 82 -1.82 -4.84 13.86
C PHE A 82 -2.37 -6.25 13.87
N PHE A 83 -1.51 -7.24 14.07
CA PHE A 83 -1.92 -8.63 14.27
C PHE A 83 -1.84 -8.93 15.77
N PRO A 84 -2.98 -8.90 16.50
CA PRO A 84 -2.95 -9.26 17.91
C PRO A 84 -2.50 -10.71 18.06
N LEU A 85 -1.42 -10.94 18.80
CA LEU A 85 -1.14 -12.26 19.33
C LEU A 85 -2.25 -12.62 20.31
N LYS A 86 -3.01 -13.68 20.03
CA LYS A 86 -3.80 -14.31 21.09
C LYS A 86 -2.82 -14.96 22.05
N ALA A 87 -2.90 -14.62 23.33
CA ALA A 87 -2.10 -15.27 24.37
C ALA A 87 -2.27 -16.79 24.25
N GLY A 88 -1.17 -17.51 24.02
CA GLY A 88 -1.13 -18.99 23.98
C GLY A 88 -1.03 -19.67 22.61
N GLN A 89 -0.87 -18.95 21.50
CA GLN A 89 -0.45 -19.59 20.24
C GLN A 89 1.09 -19.50 20.09
N GLU A 90 1.79 -20.48 20.66
CA GLU A 90 3.08 -20.90 20.11
C GLU A 90 2.81 -21.61 18.78
N TYR A 91 3.56 -21.28 17.74
CA TYR A 91 3.45 -21.97 16.45
C TYR A 91 4.57 -23.02 16.38
N SER A 92 4.12 -24.28 16.21
CA SER A 92 4.93 -25.44 15.79
C SER A 92 5.39 -25.30 14.34
#